data_AF-A0A969S6T0-F1
#
_entry.id   AF-A0A969S6T0-F1
#
_cell.length_a   1.000
_cell.length_b   1.000
_cell.length_c   1.000
_cell.angle_alpha   90.00
_cell.angle_beta   90.00
_cell.angle_gamma   90.00
#
_symmetry.space_group_name_H-M   'P 1'
#
loop_
_entity.id
_entity.type
_entity.pdbx_description
1 polymer ?
#
loop_
_entity_poly.entity_id
_entity_poly.type
_entity_poly.pdbx_seq_one_letter_code
_entity_poly.pdbx_strand_id
1 'polypeptide(L)' 'MVTPYNSDLTLSQVQQIAPDAFVNNTDAGAQIQAGIFDDREMAQALVDQLQREGVNATIGDR' A
#
# COMPACT_ATOMS: atom_id res chain seq x y z
N MET A 1 -5.48 -1.32 -1.32
CA MET A 1 -4.38 -0.49 -1.88
C MET A 1 -3.11 -1.34 -1.90
N VAL A 2 -2.29 -1.17 -2.94
CA VAL A 2 -1.01 -1.87 -3.11
C VAL A 2 0.11 -0.88 -3.48
N THR A 3 1.34 -1.18 -3.09
CA THR A 3 2.55 -0.48 -3.57
C THR A 3 3.64 -1.50 -3.86
N PRO A 4 4.52 -1.33 -4.87
CA PRO A 4 5.64 -2.24 -5.11
C PRO A 4 6.52 -2.37 -3.86
N TYR A 5 6.92 -3.59 -3.51
CA TYR A 5 7.90 -3.81 -2.46
C TYR A 5 9.30 -3.60 -3.02
N ASN A 6 9.89 -2.44 -2.71
CA ASN A 6 11.23 -2.08 -3.20
C ASN A 6 12.31 -2.28 -2.12
N SER A 7 11.92 -2.22 -0.83
CA SER A 7 12.81 -2.35 0.32
C SER A 7 12.02 -2.49 1.65
N ASP A 8 12.67 -2.95 2.72
CA ASP A 8 12.10 -2.97 4.07
C ASP A 8 11.70 -1.57 4.57
N LEU A 9 12.37 -0.52 4.06
CA LEU A 9 12.05 0.87 4.34
C LEU A 9 10.65 1.25 3.81
N THR A 10 10.32 0.83 2.58
CA THR A 10 8.99 1.08 2.01
C THR A 10 7.89 0.36 2.77
N LEU A 11 8.14 -0.85 3.27
CA LEU A 11 7.18 -1.54 4.14
C LEU A 11 6.99 -0.81 5.47
N SER A 12 8.10 -0.39 6.10
CA SER A 12 8.06 0.33 7.37
C SER A 12 7.26 1.63 7.27
N GLN A 13 7.45 2.41 6.19
CA GLN A 13 6.68 3.64 5.94
C GLN A 13 5.19 3.36 5.78
N VAL A 14 4.83 2.32 5.02
CA VAL A 14 3.42 1.94 4.84
C VAL A 14 2.82 1.49 6.17
N GLN A 15 3.58 0.74 6.99
CA GLN A 15 3.14 0.28 8.31
C GLN A 15 2.95 1.41 9.32
N GLN A 16 3.62 2.56 9.16
CA GLN A 16 3.37 3.74 10.01
C GLN A 16 1.96 4.31 9.81
N ILE A 17 1.37 4.13 8.63
CA ILE A 17 0.04 4.64 8.29
C ILE A 17 -1.02 3.54 8.40
N ALA A 18 -0.66 2.33 7.95
CA ALA A 18 -1.51 1.15 7.94
C ALA A 18 -0.79 0.01 8.68
N PRO A 19 -0.98 -0.12 10.01
CA PRO A 19 -0.23 -1.07 10.84
C PRO A 19 -0.33 -2.52 10.39
N ASP A 20 -1.47 -2.89 9.79
CA ASP A 20 -1.74 -4.23 9.28
C ASP A 20 -1.15 -4.48 7.88
N ALA A 21 -0.35 -3.54 7.34
CA ALA A 21 0.26 -3.69 6.03
C ALA A 21 1.26 -4.86 6.00
N PHE A 22 1.15 -5.70 4.98
CA PHE A 22 1.99 -6.86 4.80
C PHE A 22 2.49 -6.98 3.36
N VAL A 23 3.61 -7.68 3.18
CA VAL A 23 4.10 -8.02 1.84
C VAL A 23 3.34 -9.24 1.32
N ASN A 24 2.70 -9.06 0.17
CA ASN A 24 2.04 -10.10 -0.60
C ASN A 24 2.88 -10.41 -1.86
N ASN A 25 3.29 -11.66 -2.01
CA ASN A 25 4.01 -12.11 -3.20
C ASN A 25 2.97 -12.53 -4.26
N THR A 26 2.94 -11.80 -5.37
CA THR A 26 2.05 -12.08 -6.52
C THR A 26 2.87 -12.54 -7.72
N ASP A 27 2.21 -13.08 -8.75
CA ASP A 27 2.87 -13.40 -10.03
C ASP A 27 3.51 -12.17 -10.70
N ALA A 28 3.03 -10.97 -10.38
CA ALA A 28 3.57 -9.70 -10.84
C ALA A 28 4.75 -9.17 -9.98
N GLY A 29 5.15 -9.92 -8.94
CA GLY A 29 6.20 -9.54 -7.99
C GLY A 29 5.68 -9.27 -6.57
N ALA A 30 6.61 -8.94 -5.68
CA ALA A 30 6.30 -8.60 -4.29
C ALA A 30 5.62 -7.22 -4.21
N GLN A 31 4.45 -7.17 -3.62
CA GLN A 31 3.67 -5.95 -3.40
C GLN A 31 3.38 -5.81 -1.91
N ILE A 32 3.34 -4.59 -1.40
CA ILE A 32 2.87 -4.29 -0.05
C ILE A 32 1.37 -4.03 -0.15
N GLN A 33 0.58 -4.83 0.56
CA GLN A 33 -0.85 -4.64 0.71
C GLN A 33 -1.13 -3.95 2.04
N ALA A 34 -1.60 -2.70 1.99
CA ALA A 34 -1.86 -1.90 3.19
C ALA A 34 -3.26 -2.08 3.77
N GLY A 35 -4.11 -2.87 3.14
CA GLY A 35 -5.46 -3.13 3.61
C GLY A 35 -6.44 -3.47 2.51
N ILE A 36 -7.56 -4.03 2.94
CA ILE A 36 -8.76 -4.28 2.14
C ILE A 36 -9.75 -3.18 2.51
N PHE A 37 -10.16 -2.38 1.53
CA PHE A 37 -11.11 -1.29 1.73
C PHE A 37 -12.40 -1.65 1.00
N ASP A 38 -13.52 -1.63 1.71
CA ASP A 38 -14.85 -1.79 1.12
C ASP A 38 -15.31 -0.53 0.38
N ASP A 39 -14.74 0.63 0.77
CA ASP A 39 -15.02 1.93 0.19
C ASP A 39 -13.82 2.45 -0.61
N ARG A 40 -14.07 2.82 -1.87
CA ARG A 40 -13.06 3.38 -2.78
C ARG A 40 -12.56 4.74 -2.31
N GLU A 41 -13.38 5.57 -1.68
CA GLU A 41 -12.97 6.87 -1.13
C GLU A 41 -11.98 6.67 0.02
N MET A 42 -12.19 5.67 0.89
CA MET A 42 -11.24 5.34 1.95
C MET A 42 -9.91 4.82 1.39
N ALA A 43 -9.96 3.97 0.37
CA ALA A 43 -8.77 3.51 -0.34
C ALA A 43 -8.01 4.67 -0.99
N GLN A 44 -8.72 5.61 -1.61
CA GLN A 44 -8.14 6.79 -2.25
C GLN A 44 -7.50 7.72 -1.24
N ALA A 45 -8.15 7.98 -0.09
CA ALA A 45 -7.58 8.81 0.97
C ALA A 45 -6.24 8.27 1.48
N LEU A 46 -6.12 6.95 1.64
CA LEU A 46 -4.85 6.32 2.03
C LEU A 46 -3.79 6.43 0.92
N VAL A 47 -4.17 6.24 -0.34
CA VAL A 47 -3.27 6.43 -1.49
C VAL A 47 -2.73 7.86 -1.51
N ASP A 48 -3.62 8.85 -1.35
CA ASP A 48 -3.24 10.26 -1.34
C ASP A 48 -2.30 10.58 -0.17
N GLN A 49 -2.54 10.00 1.01
CA GLN A 49 -1.67 10.16 2.17
C GLN A 49 -0.27 9.56 1.91
N LEU A 50 -0.20 8.34 1.39
CA LEU A 50 1.06 7.66 1.07
C LEU A 50 1.85 8.41 0.00
N GLN A 51 1.17 8.91 -1.04
CA GLN A 51 1.81 9.71 -2.09
C GLN A 51 2.38 11.03 -1.55
N ARG A 52 1.71 11.67 -0.59
CA ARG A 52 2.26 12.86 0.10
C ARG A 52 3.52 12.55 0.89
N GLU A 53 3.67 11.34 1.41
CA GLU A 53 4.88 10.87 2.10
C GLU A 53 5.94 10.31 1.11
N GLY A 54 5.69 10.40 -0.19
CA GLY A 54 6.62 9.95 -1.24
C GLY A 54 6.53 8.47 -1.56
N VAL A 55 5.52 7.76 -1.04
CA VAL A 55 5.26 6.34 -1.33
C VAL A 55 4.34 6.23 -2.54
N ASN A 56 4.81 5.53 -3.58
CA ASN A 56 4.03 5.35 -4.81
C ASN A 56 2.94 4.27 -4.66
N ALA A 57 1.82 4.67 -4.06
CA ALA A 57 0.65 3.84 -3.79
C ALA A 57 -0.37 3.86 -4.92
N THR A 58 -1.05 2.73 -5.15
CA THR A 58 -2.19 2.62 -6.07
C THR A 58 -3.35 1.81 -5.46
N ILE A 59 -4.58 2.06 -5.92
CA ILE A 59 -5.70 1.19 -5.62
C ILE A 59 -5.51 -0.08 -6.45
N GLY A 60 -5.39 -1.24 -5.78
CA GLY A 60 -5.29 -2.52 -6.45
C GLY A 60 -6.63 -2.88 -7.09
N ASP A 61 -6.61 -3.20 -8.39
CA ASP A 61 -7.73 -3.83 -9.07
C ASP A 61 -7.81 -5.27 -8.54
N ARG A 62 -8.98 -5.66 -8.03
CA ARG A 62 -9.18 -6.98 -7.42
C ARG A 62 -9.57 -8.00 -8.47
#